data_AF-A0A3P8D3C0-F1
#
_entry.id   AF-A0A3P8D3C0-F1
#
_cell.length_a   1.000
_cell.length_b   1.000
_cell.length_c   1.000
_cell.angle_alpha   90.00
_cell.angle_beta   90.00
_cell.angle_gamma   90.00
#
_symmetry.space_group_name_H-M   'P 1'
#
loop_
_entity.id
_entity.type
_entity.pdbx_description
1 polymer ?
#
loop_
_entity_poly.entity_id
_entity_poly.type
_entity_poly.pdbx_seq_one_letter_code
_entity_poly.pdbx_strand_id
1 'polypeptide(L)'
;MLEEMASKVNNSGNGVIDVYRSASLAEFHRAAGLLEVLAKRTEVIKERWPEVCSWFYLMNIKLSLCSVFKAWFQQVSLSLILEAISSFRNARLNTTHMKMSVLIENVIEQCEEWEKMADRANSLQHELAPLRELLVDWKKMEVRSWGELLNRVENDGRVRAQLVAFPLFDALFKAETPDAQNGLIAMATEWVTNASLLDYAARIRSVHCLAEWAKLLGHCSVSLHLHSIAAHYEQYLSVVEASLREARDHRMPYVDGLAAERPLLVCLSGYSAFLALGDRLTTIFREPAEHALRDYVKIVKFNDLNLWNIKKSSQKAHTHLYKIVRKFRDAVGVPVSPYFDNLVEMDPPCAASPSAIPLVEGVVGHGMRARQLAETILAKGWKFPAATVCDVSAAVALAEQTKSCDEAIRVQIDYQGEDEEKEKQQGYARNSRQRAVAMVIKESQSIGLNARKAMALNQEELTRSSLTEVKRCVAKEPFVRKCAGGRNACIRKAMSPNDQLGVATRKHLLGVVGLYVEASS
;
A
#
# COMPACT_ATOMS: atom_id res chain seq x y z
N MET A 1 -17.04 21.22 -5.38
CA MET A 1 -15.96 21.15 -6.39
C MET A 1 -15.32 22.52 -6.66
N LEU A 2 -16.06 23.55 -7.09
CA LEU A 2 -15.52 24.92 -7.23
C LEU A 2 -15.10 25.55 -5.89
N GLU A 3 -15.89 25.37 -4.83
CA GLU A 3 -15.50 25.79 -3.47
C GLU A 3 -14.31 24.99 -2.91
N GLU A 4 -14.17 23.73 -3.31
CA GLU A 4 -13.03 22.88 -2.91
C GLU A 4 -11.75 23.29 -3.65
N MET A 5 -11.86 23.65 -4.94
CA MET A 5 -10.79 24.27 -5.72
C MET A 5 -10.43 25.66 -5.17
N ALA A 6 -11.42 26.47 -4.80
CA ALA A 6 -11.21 27.78 -4.18
C ALA A 6 -10.58 27.67 -2.78
N SER A 7 -10.94 26.65 -1.99
CA SER A 7 -10.33 26.38 -0.66
C SER A 7 -8.87 25.94 -0.76
N LYS A 8 -8.49 25.21 -1.83
CA LYS A 8 -7.10 24.85 -2.14
C LYS A 8 -6.30 26.06 -2.67
N VAL A 9 -6.99 27.03 -3.26
CA VAL A 9 -6.42 28.27 -3.84
C VAL A 9 -6.17 29.36 -2.79
N ASN A 10 -7.00 29.45 -1.75
CA ASN A 10 -6.94 30.48 -0.71
C ASN A 10 -6.27 30.04 0.59
N ASN A 11 -5.49 28.94 0.59
CA ASN A 11 -5.00 28.34 1.83
C ASN A 11 -3.91 29.20 2.51
N SER A 12 -4.38 30.17 3.29
CA SER A 12 -3.73 30.85 4.40
C SER A 12 -3.86 30.06 5.70
N GLY A 13 -4.52 28.88 5.66
CA GLY A 13 -4.60 27.96 6.78
C GLY A 13 -3.32 27.16 6.97
N ASN A 14 -3.00 26.83 8.22
CA ASN A 14 -1.84 26.05 8.72
C ASN A 14 -1.56 24.66 8.05
N GLY A 15 -2.24 24.30 6.95
CA GLY A 15 -2.03 23.05 6.24
C GLY A 15 -0.77 23.06 5.36
N VAL A 16 -0.05 21.94 5.33
CA VAL A 16 1.13 21.76 4.48
C VAL A 16 0.72 21.73 3.00
N ILE A 17 1.16 22.71 2.21
CA ILE A 17 0.91 22.77 0.77
C ILE A 17 1.85 21.80 0.03
N ASP A 18 1.31 20.96 -0.86
CA ASP A 18 2.13 20.18 -1.79
C ASP A 18 2.66 21.08 -2.92
N VAL A 19 3.83 21.66 -2.69
CA VAL A 19 4.48 22.59 -3.64
C VAL A 19 4.84 21.95 -4.99
N TYR A 20 4.89 20.62 -5.10
CA TYR A 20 5.24 19.92 -6.35
C TYR A 20 4.04 19.62 -7.24
N ARG A 21 2.82 19.61 -6.70
CA ARG A 21 1.59 19.31 -7.45
C ARG A 21 0.55 20.43 -7.41
N SER A 22 0.65 21.34 -6.44
CA SER A 22 -0.31 22.40 -6.21
C SER A 22 0.23 23.76 -6.64
N ALA A 23 -0.67 24.63 -7.06
CA ALA A 23 -0.42 26.06 -7.23
C ALA A 23 -0.75 26.79 -5.92
N SER A 24 0.03 27.81 -5.56
CA SER A 24 -0.28 28.70 -4.44
C SER A 24 -0.49 30.11 -4.99
N LEU A 25 -1.75 30.46 -5.28
CA LEU A 25 -2.04 31.73 -5.92
C LEU A 25 -1.65 32.91 -5.03
N ALA A 26 -1.85 32.82 -3.71
CA ALA A 26 -1.44 33.88 -2.77
C ALA A 26 0.07 34.18 -2.87
N GLU A 27 0.90 33.13 -2.92
CA GLU A 27 2.35 33.27 -3.08
C GLU A 27 2.72 33.80 -4.47
N PHE A 28 2.00 33.39 -5.53
CA PHE A 28 2.24 33.89 -6.88
C PHE A 28 1.89 35.39 -7.00
N HIS A 29 0.86 35.86 -6.31
CA HIS A 29 0.54 37.28 -6.23
C HIS A 29 1.61 38.06 -5.46
N ARG A 30 2.11 37.52 -4.33
CA ARG A 30 3.24 38.10 -3.59
C ARG A 30 4.48 38.24 -4.49
N ALA A 31 4.80 37.19 -5.25
CA ALA A 31 5.90 37.20 -6.21
C ALA A 31 5.70 38.23 -7.33
N ALA A 32 4.51 38.28 -7.93
CA ALA A 32 4.19 39.23 -8.98
C ALA A 32 4.34 40.69 -8.51
N GLY A 33 3.93 41.00 -7.28
CA GLY A 33 4.13 42.33 -6.69
C GLY A 33 5.60 42.73 -6.58
N LEU A 34 6.48 41.81 -6.15
CA LEU A 34 7.92 42.06 -6.09
C LEU A 34 8.55 42.21 -7.49
N LEU A 35 8.12 41.37 -8.43
CA LEU A 35 8.61 41.42 -9.81
C LEU A 35 8.18 42.69 -10.54
N GLU A 36 7.02 43.27 -10.22
CA GLU A 36 6.58 44.55 -10.78
C GLU A 36 7.50 45.72 -10.36
N VAL A 37 7.93 45.73 -9.09
CA VAL A 37 8.89 46.72 -8.59
C VAL A 37 10.23 46.59 -9.31
N LEU A 38 10.72 45.35 -9.45
CA LEU A 38 11.95 45.04 -10.17
C LEU A 38 11.87 45.41 -11.65
N ALA A 39 10.74 45.10 -12.32
CA ALA A 39 10.51 45.42 -13.72
C ALA A 39 10.56 46.92 -13.96
N LYS A 40 9.82 47.70 -13.15
CA LYS A 40 9.80 49.17 -13.25
C LYS A 40 11.19 49.78 -13.08
N ARG A 41 11.98 49.26 -12.13
CA ARG A 41 13.37 49.71 -11.94
C ARG A 41 14.24 49.37 -13.14
N THR A 42 14.12 48.15 -13.66
CA THR A 42 14.85 47.66 -14.83
C THR A 42 14.53 48.48 -16.09
N GLU A 43 13.26 48.84 -16.30
CA GLU A 43 12.80 49.71 -17.39
C GLU A 43 13.42 51.10 -17.29
N VAL A 44 13.41 51.73 -16.10
CA VAL A 44 14.03 53.05 -15.89
C VAL A 44 15.53 53.02 -16.21
N ILE A 45 16.23 51.95 -15.84
CA ILE A 45 17.66 51.80 -16.17
C ILE A 45 17.83 51.61 -17.68
N LYS A 46 16.98 50.78 -18.31
CA LYS A 46 17.01 50.53 -19.75
C LYS A 46 16.75 51.79 -20.57
N GLU A 47 15.79 52.63 -20.18
CA GLU A 47 15.46 53.90 -20.85
C GLU A 47 16.59 54.93 -20.74
N ARG A 48 17.33 54.92 -19.62
CA ARG A 48 18.47 55.82 -19.40
C ARG A 48 19.67 55.52 -20.31
N TRP A 49 19.71 54.31 -20.87
CA TRP A 49 20.66 53.85 -21.87
C TRP A 49 19.94 53.60 -23.20
N PRO A 50 19.49 54.67 -23.90
CA PRO A 50 18.79 54.53 -25.18
C PRO A 50 19.65 53.74 -26.16
N GLU A 51 19.02 53.01 -27.09
CA GLU A 51 19.65 52.14 -28.09
C GLU A 51 20.96 52.73 -28.64
N VAL A 52 22.06 52.42 -27.95
CA VAL A 52 23.35 53.09 -28.18
C VAL A 52 23.82 52.75 -29.60
N CYS A 53 23.40 51.60 -30.12
CA CYS A 53 23.66 51.16 -31.47
C CYS A 53 23.08 52.10 -32.55
N SER A 54 21.87 52.65 -32.38
CA SER A 54 21.25 53.46 -33.46
C SER A 54 21.89 54.86 -33.58
N TRP A 55 22.21 55.49 -32.43
CA TRP A 55 22.85 56.81 -32.40
C TRP A 55 24.34 56.78 -32.73
N PHE A 56 25.05 55.69 -32.42
CA PHE A 56 26.49 55.58 -32.70
C PHE A 56 26.80 55.34 -34.18
N TYR A 57 25.94 54.63 -34.91
CA TYR A 57 26.04 54.51 -36.37
C TYR A 57 25.84 55.88 -37.07
N LEU A 58 25.10 56.81 -36.45
CA LEU A 58 24.80 58.13 -37.01
C LEU A 58 25.82 59.23 -36.64
N MET A 59 26.54 59.14 -35.51
CA MET A 59 27.39 60.25 -35.02
C MET A 59 28.91 60.15 -35.25
N ASN A 60 29.45 59.10 -35.87
CA ASN A 60 30.87 59.05 -36.29
C ASN A 60 31.89 59.37 -35.16
N ILE A 61 31.58 59.00 -33.90
CA ILE A 61 32.44 59.27 -32.74
C ILE A 61 33.43 58.10 -32.59
N LYS A 62 34.75 58.42 -32.61
CA LYS A 62 35.83 57.48 -32.25
C LYS A 62 35.79 57.20 -30.74
N LEU A 63 34.95 56.25 -30.35
CA LEU A 63 34.98 55.63 -29.03
C LEU A 63 35.61 54.24 -29.16
N SER A 64 36.33 53.79 -28.13
CA SER A 64 37.01 52.49 -28.17
C SER A 64 35.97 51.38 -28.33
N LEU A 65 36.27 50.36 -29.15
CA LEU A 65 35.39 49.21 -29.41
C LEU A 65 34.84 48.59 -28.11
N CYS A 66 35.62 48.65 -27.02
CA CYS A 66 35.22 48.16 -25.70
C CYS A 66 34.03 48.93 -25.09
N SER A 67 33.94 50.25 -25.31
CA SER A 67 32.84 51.06 -24.76
C SER A 67 31.50 50.77 -25.45
N VAL A 68 31.52 50.55 -26.75
CA VAL A 68 30.33 50.17 -27.55
C VAL A 68 29.89 48.75 -27.20
N PHE A 69 30.84 47.81 -27.11
CA PHE A 69 30.55 46.43 -26.75
C PHE A 69 29.95 46.32 -25.33
N LYS A 70 30.46 47.10 -24.37
CA LYS A 70 29.94 47.17 -23.01
C LYS A 70 28.51 47.69 -22.96
N ALA A 71 28.20 48.78 -23.68
CA ALA A 71 26.86 49.36 -23.72
C ALA A 71 25.84 48.40 -24.37
N TRP A 72 26.23 47.73 -25.46
CA TRP A 72 25.40 46.71 -26.10
C TRP A 72 25.11 45.52 -25.18
N PHE A 73 26.15 44.98 -24.52
CA PHE A 73 26.00 43.85 -23.60
C PHE A 73 25.12 44.19 -22.38
N GLN A 74 25.22 45.43 -21.90
CA GLN A 74 24.35 45.95 -20.84
C GLN A 74 22.88 46.01 -21.28
N GLN A 75 22.61 46.49 -22.50
CA GLN A 75 21.25 46.56 -23.03
C GLN A 75 20.62 45.17 -23.18
N VAL A 76 21.38 44.18 -23.69
CA VAL A 76 20.94 42.79 -23.82
C VAL A 76 20.57 42.19 -22.46
N SER A 77 21.40 42.42 -21.43
CA SER A 77 21.18 41.89 -20.07
C SER A 77 19.88 42.39 -19.45
N LEU A 78 19.56 43.69 -19.59
CA LEU A 78 18.31 44.26 -19.08
C LEU A 78 17.07 43.73 -19.82
N SER A 79 17.16 43.47 -21.13
CA SER A 79 16.09 42.78 -21.86
C SER A 79 15.86 41.36 -21.37
N LEU A 80 16.92 40.59 -21.10
CA LEU A 80 16.79 39.22 -20.58
C LEU A 80 16.10 39.18 -19.21
N ILE A 81 16.34 40.18 -18.35
CA ILE A 81 15.62 40.32 -17.07
C ILE A 81 14.12 40.54 -17.32
N LEU A 82 13.76 41.48 -18.20
CA LEU A 82 12.35 41.75 -18.53
C LEU A 82 11.67 40.56 -19.19
N GLU A 83 12.37 39.82 -20.06
CA GLU A 83 11.89 38.59 -20.66
C GLU A 83 11.67 37.48 -19.61
N ALA A 84 12.58 37.32 -18.65
CA ALA A 84 12.42 36.38 -17.54
C ALA A 84 11.22 36.74 -16.66
N ILE A 85 11.00 38.03 -16.38
CA ILE A 85 9.82 38.52 -15.64
C ILE A 85 8.54 38.28 -16.46
N SER A 86 8.55 38.55 -17.76
CA SER A 86 7.41 38.29 -18.64
C SER A 86 7.07 36.79 -18.68
N SER A 87 8.08 35.93 -18.65
CA SER A 87 7.91 34.48 -18.60
C SER A 87 7.21 34.03 -17.31
N PHE A 88 7.53 34.65 -16.18
CA PHE A 88 6.79 34.44 -14.93
C PHE A 88 5.34 34.90 -15.03
N ARG A 89 5.10 36.11 -15.56
CA ARG A 89 3.74 36.69 -15.69
C ARG A 89 2.84 35.89 -16.64
N ASN A 90 3.43 35.30 -17.68
CA ASN A 90 2.73 34.51 -18.68
C ASN A 90 2.58 33.03 -18.30
N ALA A 91 3.15 32.59 -17.17
CA ALA A 91 2.99 31.23 -16.69
C ALA A 91 1.52 30.96 -16.33
N ARG A 92 1.04 29.74 -16.65
CA ARG A 92 -0.34 29.35 -16.34
C ARG A 92 -0.55 29.32 -14.82
N LEU A 93 -1.70 29.76 -14.33
CA LEU A 93 -2.01 29.78 -12.89
C LEU A 93 -2.08 28.39 -12.24
N ASN A 94 -2.27 27.32 -13.04
CA ASN A 94 -2.20 25.93 -12.57
C ASN A 94 -0.76 25.37 -12.53
N THR A 95 0.24 26.19 -12.84
CA THR A 95 1.65 25.80 -12.73
C THR A 95 1.99 25.53 -11.27
N THR A 96 2.61 24.38 -11.03
CA THR A 96 3.00 23.95 -9.68
C THR A 96 3.95 24.95 -9.04
N HIS A 97 3.86 25.14 -7.73
CA HIS A 97 4.66 26.11 -7.00
C HIS A 97 6.17 25.98 -7.26
N MET A 98 6.72 24.75 -7.30
CA MET A 98 8.14 24.56 -7.61
C MET A 98 8.55 24.93 -9.04
N LYS A 99 7.64 24.84 -10.02
CA LYS A 99 7.92 25.33 -11.38
C LYS A 99 7.93 26.86 -11.42
N MET A 100 7.06 27.52 -10.66
CA MET A 100 7.11 28.98 -10.48
C MET A 100 8.40 29.41 -9.76
N SER A 101 8.87 28.61 -8.78
CA SER A 101 10.17 28.85 -8.13
C SER A 101 11.33 28.88 -9.12
N VAL A 102 11.34 27.99 -10.12
CA VAL A 102 12.39 27.98 -11.16
C VAL A 102 12.37 29.26 -12.01
N LEU A 103 11.19 29.83 -12.26
CA LEU A 103 11.08 31.11 -12.98
C LEU A 103 11.64 32.28 -12.15
N ILE A 104 11.41 32.27 -10.83
CA ILE A 104 12.02 33.25 -9.91
C ILE A 104 13.53 33.06 -9.84
N GLU A 105 14.02 31.82 -9.78
CA GLU A 105 15.45 31.51 -9.82
C GLU A 105 16.10 32.07 -11.11
N ASN A 106 15.43 31.94 -12.26
CA ASN A 106 15.92 32.50 -13.53
C ASN A 106 15.97 34.03 -13.49
N VAL A 107 14.95 34.72 -12.95
CA VAL A 107 14.99 36.19 -12.80
C VAL A 107 16.17 36.61 -11.94
N ILE A 108 16.37 35.97 -10.78
CA ILE A 108 17.49 36.27 -9.88
C ILE A 108 18.83 36.05 -10.59
N GLU A 109 18.96 34.97 -11.35
CA GLU A 109 20.17 34.66 -12.13
C GLU A 109 20.50 35.73 -13.18
N GLN A 110 19.50 36.21 -13.93
CA GLN A 110 19.70 37.32 -14.89
C GLN A 110 20.10 38.63 -14.17
N CYS A 111 19.50 38.93 -13.03
CA CYS A 111 19.88 40.09 -12.22
C CYS A 111 21.30 39.97 -11.65
N GLU A 112 21.72 38.77 -11.22
CA GLU A 112 23.09 38.54 -10.76
C GLU A 112 24.12 38.71 -11.88
N GLU A 113 23.78 38.36 -13.11
CA GLU A 113 24.64 38.62 -14.28
C GLU A 113 24.77 40.13 -14.55
N TRP A 114 23.67 40.88 -14.44
CA TRP A 114 23.69 42.34 -14.53
C TRP A 114 24.58 42.98 -13.45
N GLU A 115 24.50 42.50 -12.21
CA GLU A 115 25.30 43.05 -11.10
C GLU A 115 26.80 42.90 -11.29
N LYS A 116 27.28 41.96 -12.12
CA LYS A 116 28.71 41.82 -12.45
C LYS A 116 29.24 43.00 -13.27
N MET A 117 28.36 43.72 -13.97
CA MET A 117 28.72 44.82 -14.89
C MET A 117 28.09 46.17 -14.55
N ALA A 118 27.14 46.20 -13.60
CA ALA A 118 26.43 47.39 -13.17
C ALA A 118 27.32 48.36 -12.38
N ASP A 119 27.07 49.66 -12.53
CA ASP A 119 27.61 50.69 -11.64
C ASP A 119 26.70 50.88 -10.41
N ARG A 120 27.23 51.53 -9.37
CA ARG A 120 26.52 51.71 -8.09
C ARG A 120 25.16 52.43 -8.24
N ALA A 121 24.99 53.32 -9.23
CA ALA A 121 23.75 54.05 -9.42
C ALA A 121 22.66 53.24 -10.15
N ASN A 122 23.05 52.17 -10.86
CA ASN A 122 22.16 51.28 -11.61
C ASN A 122 22.16 49.85 -11.07
N SER A 123 22.56 49.66 -9.81
CA SER A 123 22.41 48.38 -9.12
C SER A 123 20.93 48.09 -8.84
N LEU A 124 20.58 46.81 -8.91
CA LEU A 124 19.28 46.20 -8.64
C LEU A 124 19.28 45.43 -7.29
N GLN A 125 20.36 45.47 -6.50
CA GLN A 125 20.47 44.70 -5.26
C GLN A 125 19.34 44.98 -4.27
N HIS A 126 18.86 46.23 -4.22
CA HIS A 126 17.79 46.63 -3.31
C HIS A 126 16.47 45.94 -3.67
N GLU A 127 16.14 45.88 -4.96
CA GLU A 127 14.96 45.21 -5.50
C GLU A 127 15.11 43.67 -5.48
N LEU A 128 16.35 43.17 -5.58
CA LEU A 128 16.67 41.74 -5.55
C LEU A 128 16.54 41.11 -4.16
N ALA A 129 16.80 41.87 -3.08
CA ALA A 129 16.79 41.34 -1.71
C ALA A 129 15.44 40.72 -1.29
N PRO A 130 14.28 41.40 -1.45
CA PRO A 130 12.97 40.79 -1.18
C PRO A 130 12.68 39.55 -2.03
N LEU A 131 13.18 39.52 -3.27
CA LEU A 131 12.99 38.39 -4.18
C LEU A 131 13.79 37.16 -3.73
N ARG A 132 15.02 37.36 -3.22
CA ARG A 132 15.83 36.29 -2.60
C ARG A 132 15.20 35.76 -1.33
N GLU A 133 14.66 36.64 -0.48
CA GLU A 133 13.92 36.24 0.73
C GLU A 133 12.68 35.41 0.39
N LEU A 134 11.91 35.83 -0.62
CA LEU A 134 10.78 35.07 -1.13
C LEU A 134 11.20 33.67 -1.59
N LEU A 135 12.29 33.56 -2.37
CA LEU A 135 12.79 32.27 -2.82
C LEU A 135 13.15 31.36 -1.63
N VAL A 136 13.79 31.91 -0.60
CA VAL A 136 14.11 31.18 0.64
C VAL A 136 12.84 30.72 1.36
N ASP A 137 11.82 31.56 1.45
CA ASP A 137 10.50 31.19 2.00
C ASP A 137 9.86 30.03 1.22
N TRP A 138 9.97 30.05 -0.11
CA TRP A 138 9.48 28.99 -0.99
C TRP A 138 10.22 27.67 -0.78
N LYS A 139 11.54 27.71 -0.56
CA LYS A 139 12.32 26.51 -0.16
C LYS A 139 11.95 26.02 1.24
N LYS A 140 11.61 26.90 2.19
CA LYS A 140 11.10 26.48 3.50
C LYS A 140 9.73 25.80 3.38
N MET A 141 8.86 26.29 2.51
CA MET A 141 7.60 25.58 2.18
C MET A 141 7.86 24.21 1.54
N GLU A 142 8.86 24.12 0.67
CA GLU A 142 9.29 22.85 0.08
C GLU A 142 9.71 21.84 1.17
N VAL A 143 10.55 22.24 2.13
CA VAL A 143 10.96 21.38 3.26
C VAL A 143 9.76 20.91 4.08
N ARG A 144 8.80 21.80 4.39
CA ARG A 144 7.57 21.44 5.12
C ARG A 144 6.77 20.37 4.38
N SER A 145 6.75 20.42 3.04
CA SER A 145 6.04 19.45 2.21
C SER A 145 6.66 18.06 2.21
N TRP A 146 7.93 17.92 2.59
CA TRP A 146 8.65 16.65 2.53
C TRP A 146 8.13 15.61 3.53
N GLY A 147 7.53 16.04 4.65
CA GLY A 147 6.90 15.12 5.60
C GLY A 147 5.81 14.24 4.98
N GLU A 148 5.19 14.71 3.90
CA GLU A 148 4.11 14.00 3.20
C GLU A 148 4.59 13.05 2.09
N LEU A 149 5.91 12.93 1.86
CA LEU A 149 6.42 12.14 0.72
C LEU A 149 6.02 10.66 0.79
N LEU A 150 6.04 10.05 1.97
CA LEU A 150 5.66 8.64 2.12
C LEU A 150 4.16 8.44 1.94
N ASN A 151 3.33 9.36 2.47
CA ASN A 151 1.88 9.37 2.23
C ASN A 151 1.56 9.41 0.73
N ARG A 152 2.33 10.17 -0.04
CA ARG A 152 2.15 10.24 -1.50
C ARG A 152 2.50 8.93 -2.19
N VAL A 153 3.57 8.26 -1.79
CA VAL A 153 3.93 6.95 -2.36
C VAL A 153 2.81 5.93 -2.12
N GLU A 154 2.26 5.89 -0.90
CA GLU A 154 1.13 5.03 -0.55
C GLU A 154 -0.13 5.37 -1.34
N ASN A 155 -0.51 6.65 -1.39
CA ASN A 155 -1.68 7.11 -2.11
C ASN A 155 -1.57 6.88 -3.62
N ASP A 156 -0.42 7.20 -4.23
CA ASP A 156 -0.15 6.97 -5.64
C ASP A 156 -0.21 5.47 -5.97
N GLY A 157 0.30 4.61 -5.08
CA GLY A 157 0.19 3.15 -5.21
C GLY A 157 -1.27 2.68 -5.22
N ARG A 158 -2.08 3.17 -4.26
CA ARG A 158 -3.51 2.87 -4.15
C ARG A 158 -4.30 3.33 -5.38
N VAL A 159 -4.11 4.58 -5.81
CA VAL A 159 -4.80 5.16 -6.98
C VAL A 159 -4.39 4.44 -8.25
N ARG A 160 -3.10 4.14 -8.43
CA ARG A 160 -2.62 3.38 -9.59
C ARG A 160 -3.26 2.00 -9.66
N ALA A 161 -3.36 1.29 -8.54
CA ALA A 161 -4.03 -0.01 -8.50
C ALA A 161 -5.50 0.07 -8.92
N GLN A 162 -6.21 1.13 -8.51
CA GLN A 162 -7.60 1.35 -8.95
C GLN A 162 -7.69 1.62 -10.46
N LEU A 163 -6.80 2.43 -11.02
CA LEU A 163 -6.75 2.71 -12.46
C LEU A 163 -6.45 1.45 -13.27
N VAL A 164 -5.49 0.65 -12.82
CA VAL A 164 -5.08 -0.60 -13.50
C VAL A 164 -6.13 -1.71 -13.32
N ALA A 165 -7.08 -1.58 -12.40
CA ALA A 165 -8.20 -2.52 -12.27
C ALA A 165 -9.25 -2.38 -13.38
N PHE A 166 -9.24 -1.31 -14.19
CA PHE A 166 -10.25 -1.06 -15.22
C PHE A 166 -10.49 -2.22 -16.21
N PRO A 167 -9.47 -2.99 -16.68
CA PRO A 167 -9.69 -4.15 -17.54
C PRO A 167 -10.62 -5.21 -16.92
N LEU A 168 -10.67 -5.33 -15.58
CA LEU A 168 -11.64 -6.21 -14.92
C LEU A 168 -13.08 -5.72 -15.11
N PHE A 169 -13.30 -4.40 -15.03
CA PHE A 169 -14.62 -3.81 -15.25
C PHE A 169 -15.03 -3.90 -16.71
N ASP A 170 -14.11 -3.68 -17.64
CA ASP A 170 -14.36 -3.88 -19.07
C ASP A 170 -14.73 -5.34 -19.38
N ALA A 171 -14.03 -6.31 -18.78
CA ALA A 171 -14.36 -7.72 -18.89
C ALA A 171 -15.72 -8.06 -18.27
N LEU A 172 -16.10 -7.42 -17.16
CA LEU A 172 -17.43 -7.56 -16.57
C LEU A 172 -18.54 -7.08 -17.50
N PHE A 173 -18.37 -5.93 -18.15
CA PHE A 173 -19.37 -5.44 -19.10
C PHE A 173 -19.53 -6.33 -20.34
N LYS A 174 -18.56 -7.22 -20.60
CA LYS A 174 -18.56 -8.18 -21.71
C LYS A 174 -18.88 -9.62 -21.25
N ALA A 175 -19.26 -9.82 -19.97
CA ALA A 175 -19.43 -11.14 -19.36
C ALA A 175 -20.81 -11.79 -19.67
N GLU A 176 -21.19 -11.83 -20.94
CA GLU A 176 -22.48 -12.36 -21.39
C GLU A 176 -22.52 -13.89 -21.41
N THR A 177 -21.41 -14.54 -21.73
CA THR A 177 -21.30 -16.00 -21.82
C THR A 177 -20.68 -16.60 -20.56
N PRO A 178 -20.96 -17.89 -20.25
CA PRO A 178 -20.30 -18.59 -19.15
C PRO A 178 -18.76 -18.58 -19.26
N ASP A 179 -18.22 -18.69 -20.47
CA ASP A 179 -16.77 -18.64 -20.70
C ASP A 179 -16.18 -17.26 -20.38
N ALA A 180 -16.87 -16.18 -20.76
CA ALA A 180 -16.45 -14.82 -20.42
C ALA A 180 -16.53 -14.58 -18.90
N GLN A 181 -17.55 -15.11 -18.23
CA GLN A 181 -17.69 -15.05 -16.77
C GLN A 181 -16.57 -15.81 -16.06
N ASN A 182 -16.24 -17.02 -16.52
CA ASN A 182 -15.11 -17.79 -15.99
C ASN A 182 -13.77 -17.09 -16.23
N GLY A 183 -13.60 -16.46 -17.41
CA GLY A 183 -12.45 -15.62 -17.72
C GLY A 183 -12.31 -14.46 -16.72
N LEU A 184 -13.39 -13.75 -16.41
CA LEU A 184 -13.39 -12.67 -15.42
C LEU A 184 -13.00 -13.14 -14.02
N ILE A 185 -13.51 -14.29 -13.59
CA ILE A 185 -13.20 -14.89 -12.28
C ILE A 185 -11.70 -15.24 -12.20
N ALA A 186 -11.12 -15.80 -13.27
CA ALA A 186 -9.70 -16.07 -13.36
C ALA A 186 -8.87 -14.77 -13.33
N MET A 187 -9.26 -13.75 -14.11
CA MET A 187 -8.60 -12.43 -14.10
C MET A 187 -8.63 -11.78 -12.71
N ALA A 188 -9.75 -11.87 -11.99
CA ALA A 188 -9.88 -11.31 -10.65
C ALA A 188 -9.00 -12.06 -9.63
N THR A 189 -8.85 -13.37 -9.79
CA THR A 189 -7.94 -14.20 -8.98
C THR A 189 -6.49 -13.78 -9.23
N GLU A 190 -6.07 -13.73 -10.50
CA GLU A 190 -4.72 -13.31 -10.89
C GLU A 190 -4.40 -11.87 -10.45
N TRP A 191 -5.38 -10.98 -10.53
CA TRP A 191 -5.26 -9.60 -10.10
C TRP A 191 -4.81 -9.48 -8.64
N VAL A 192 -5.40 -10.28 -7.75
CA VAL A 192 -5.08 -10.29 -6.32
C VAL A 192 -3.77 -11.03 -6.03
N THR A 193 -3.51 -12.15 -6.72
CA THR A 193 -2.29 -12.93 -6.48
C THR A 193 -1.02 -12.20 -6.90
N ASN A 194 -1.11 -11.36 -7.93
CA ASN A 194 0.00 -10.53 -8.43
C ASN A 194 0.15 -9.19 -7.69
N ALA A 195 -0.47 -9.03 -6.52
CA ALA A 195 -0.35 -7.81 -5.73
C ALA A 195 1.04 -7.67 -5.09
N SER A 196 1.41 -6.42 -4.81
CA SER A 196 2.49 -6.05 -3.90
C SER A 196 1.92 -5.66 -2.54
N LEU A 197 2.78 -5.56 -1.53
CA LEU A 197 2.36 -5.13 -0.18
C LEU A 197 1.73 -3.73 -0.19
N LEU A 198 2.20 -2.85 -1.08
CA LEU A 198 1.72 -1.49 -1.27
C LEU A 198 0.26 -1.43 -1.73
N ASP A 199 -0.15 -2.32 -2.63
CA ASP A 199 -1.44 -2.26 -3.30
C ASP A 199 -2.38 -3.42 -2.97
N TYR A 200 -1.96 -4.38 -2.14
CA TYR A 200 -2.75 -5.56 -1.81
C TYR A 200 -4.16 -5.25 -1.33
N ALA A 201 -4.30 -4.36 -0.34
CA ALA A 201 -5.61 -3.95 0.16
C ALA A 201 -6.42 -3.17 -0.90
N ALA A 202 -5.77 -2.42 -1.80
CA ALA A 202 -6.46 -1.76 -2.90
C ALA A 202 -6.99 -2.79 -3.93
N ARG A 203 -6.21 -3.82 -4.25
CA ARG A 203 -6.61 -4.86 -5.22
C ARG A 203 -7.77 -5.72 -4.72
N ILE A 204 -7.77 -6.12 -3.45
CA ILE A 204 -8.91 -6.83 -2.84
C ILE A 204 -10.17 -5.94 -2.87
N ARG A 205 -10.04 -4.64 -2.56
CA ARG A 205 -11.16 -3.69 -2.69
C ARG A 205 -11.70 -3.60 -4.10
N SER A 206 -10.82 -3.57 -5.11
CA SER A 206 -11.27 -3.54 -6.51
C SER A 206 -12.12 -4.76 -6.84
N VAL A 207 -11.78 -5.95 -6.33
CA VAL A 207 -12.59 -7.17 -6.54
C VAL A 207 -13.93 -7.10 -5.78
N HIS A 208 -13.95 -6.56 -4.56
CA HIS A 208 -15.22 -6.30 -3.87
C HIS A 208 -16.10 -5.32 -4.65
N CYS A 209 -15.54 -4.23 -5.16
CA CYS A 209 -16.28 -3.29 -6.01
C CYS A 209 -16.80 -3.98 -7.26
N LEU A 210 -15.95 -4.76 -7.95
CA LEU A 210 -16.32 -5.52 -9.13
C LEU A 210 -17.49 -6.48 -8.86
N ALA A 211 -17.51 -7.13 -7.70
CA ALA A 211 -18.59 -8.02 -7.27
C ALA A 211 -19.92 -7.26 -7.08
N GLU A 212 -19.89 -6.06 -6.49
CA GLU A 212 -21.09 -5.22 -6.35
C GLU A 212 -21.59 -4.74 -7.72
N TRP A 213 -20.69 -4.36 -8.63
CA TRP A 213 -21.05 -4.01 -10.01
C TRP A 213 -21.66 -5.21 -10.75
N ALA A 214 -21.10 -6.40 -10.60
CA ALA A 214 -21.65 -7.62 -11.20
C ALA A 214 -23.09 -7.89 -10.72
N LYS A 215 -23.35 -7.66 -9.42
CA LYS A 215 -24.69 -7.76 -8.84
C LYS A 215 -25.66 -6.74 -9.46
N LEU A 216 -25.24 -5.49 -9.59
CA LEU A 216 -26.05 -4.42 -10.18
C LEU A 216 -26.40 -4.68 -11.65
N LEU A 217 -25.49 -5.32 -12.40
CA LEU A 217 -25.71 -5.73 -13.79
C LEU A 217 -26.53 -7.03 -13.93
N GLY A 218 -26.94 -7.65 -12.81
CA GLY A 218 -27.73 -8.89 -12.82
C GLY A 218 -26.91 -10.18 -12.85
N HIS A 219 -25.57 -10.11 -12.89
CA HIS A 219 -24.68 -11.28 -12.83
C HIS A 219 -24.48 -11.78 -11.39
N CYS A 220 -25.56 -12.28 -10.79
CA CYS A 220 -25.57 -12.67 -9.37
C CYS A 220 -24.60 -13.81 -9.04
N SER A 221 -24.44 -14.81 -9.92
CA SER A 221 -23.48 -15.91 -9.74
C SER A 221 -22.03 -15.40 -9.72
N VAL A 222 -21.68 -14.54 -10.68
CA VAL A 222 -20.37 -13.90 -10.79
C VAL A 222 -20.08 -13.05 -9.56
N SER A 223 -21.06 -12.26 -9.11
CA SER A 223 -20.94 -11.45 -7.89
C SER A 223 -20.58 -12.31 -6.67
N LEU A 224 -21.26 -13.45 -6.48
CA LEU A 224 -20.96 -14.39 -5.40
C LEU A 224 -19.53 -14.94 -5.51
N HIS A 225 -19.10 -15.31 -6.72
CA HIS A 225 -17.75 -15.83 -6.96
C HIS A 225 -16.67 -14.79 -6.65
N LEU A 226 -16.84 -13.56 -7.12
CA LEU A 226 -15.90 -12.46 -6.88
C LEU A 226 -15.83 -12.08 -5.40
N HIS A 227 -16.96 -12.06 -4.70
CA HIS A 227 -16.99 -11.86 -3.25
C HIS A 227 -16.26 -12.97 -2.50
N SER A 228 -16.43 -14.23 -2.90
CA SER A 228 -15.71 -15.36 -2.30
C SER A 228 -14.20 -15.25 -2.53
N ILE A 229 -13.77 -14.89 -3.75
CA ILE A 229 -12.35 -14.65 -4.06
C ILE A 229 -11.78 -13.57 -3.15
N ALA A 230 -12.44 -12.41 -3.07
CA ALA A 230 -11.95 -11.29 -2.27
C ALA A 230 -11.83 -11.67 -0.78
N ALA A 231 -12.84 -12.36 -0.23
CA ALA A 231 -12.83 -12.85 1.16
C ALA A 231 -11.78 -13.96 1.40
N HIS A 232 -11.51 -14.81 0.40
CA HIS A 232 -10.44 -15.80 0.47
C HIS A 232 -9.07 -15.15 0.57
N TYR A 233 -8.80 -14.05 -0.12
CA TYR A 233 -7.50 -13.38 -0.01
C TYR A 233 -7.41 -12.43 1.20
N GLU A 234 -8.54 -11.89 1.66
CA GLU A 234 -8.63 -11.08 2.88
C GLU A 234 -8.09 -11.81 4.12
N GLN A 235 -8.25 -13.14 4.22
CA GLN A 235 -7.76 -13.92 5.36
C GLN A 235 -6.24 -13.83 5.58
N TYR A 236 -5.47 -13.54 4.52
CA TYR A 236 -4.01 -13.38 4.59
C TYR A 236 -3.60 -11.99 5.08
N LEU A 237 -4.57 -11.07 5.25
CA LEU A 237 -4.51 -9.83 6.04
C LEU A 237 -3.49 -9.88 7.19
N SER A 238 -3.86 -10.66 8.20
CA SER A 238 -3.15 -10.78 9.47
C SER A 238 -1.80 -11.48 9.33
N VAL A 239 -1.70 -12.48 8.46
CA VAL A 239 -0.48 -13.23 8.20
C VAL A 239 0.59 -12.35 7.59
N VAL A 240 0.23 -11.58 6.56
CA VAL A 240 1.13 -10.60 5.95
C VAL A 240 1.55 -9.62 7.04
N GLU A 241 0.63 -9.04 7.82
CA GLU A 241 0.97 -8.11 8.89
C GLU A 241 1.97 -8.70 9.92
N ALA A 242 1.72 -9.93 10.39
CA ALA A 242 2.56 -10.60 11.38
C ALA A 242 3.97 -10.87 10.84
N SER A 243 4.09 -11.45 9.64
CA SER A 243 5.38 -11.71 9.01
C SER A 243 6.19 -10.43 8.78
N LEU A 244 5.51 -9.30 8.51
CA LEU A 244 6.16 -8.02 8.37
C LEU A 244 6.72 -7.47 9.69
N ARG A 245 5.98 -7.63 10.79
CA ARG A 245 6.45 -7.23 12.14
C ARG A 245 7.67 -8.04 12.55
N GLU A 246 7.64 -9.35 12.35
CA GLU A 246 8.77 -10.23 12.65
C GLU A 246 10.02 -9.85 11.84
N ALA A 247 9.85 -9.60 10.53
CA ALA A 247 10.96 -9.18 9.67
C ALA A 247 11.50 -7.77 9.99
N ARG A 248 10.74 -6.93 10.72
CA ARG A 248 11.20 -5.65 11.26
C ARG A 248 12.07 -5.86 12.49
N ASP A 249 11.58 -6.63 13.45
CA ASP A 249 12.24 -6.82 14.74
C ASP A 249 13.61 -7.53 14.59
N HIS A 250 13.74 -8.40 13.57
CA HIS A 250 15.03 -9.01 13.22
C HIS A 250 16.03 -8.05 12.54
N ARG A 251 15.55 -6.98 11.88
CA ARG A 251 16.40 -6.02 11.14
C ARG A 251 16.79 -4.79 11.95
N MET A 252 16.10 -4.53 13.06
CA MET A 252 16.38 -3.43 13.98
C MET A 252 16.20 -3.93 15.42
N PRO A 253 17.28 -4.10 16.21
CA PRO A 253 17.13 -4.25 17.64
C PRO A 253 16.43 -3.00 18.17
N TYR A 254 15.27 -3.20 18.77
CA TYR A 254 14.43 -2.16 19.35
C TYR A 254 15.27 -1.24 20.26
N VAL A 255 15.29 0.06 19.94
CA VAL A 255 15.84 1.09 20.81
C VAL A 255 14.67 1.63 21.63
N ASP A 256 14.68 1.35 22.93
CA ASP A 256 13.68 1.82 23.89
C ASP A 256 13.44 3.33 23.77
N GLY A 257 12.16 3.72 23.70
CA GLY A 257 11.75 5.10 23.97
C GLY A 257 10.98 5.79 22.86
N LEU A 258 9.88 5.21 22.37
CA LEU A 258 8.71 5.96 21.91
C LEU A 258 7.54 4.98 21.73
N ALA A 259 6.98 4.54 22.85
CA ALA A 259 5.67 3.91 22.88
C ALA A 259 4.63 4.98 22.50
N ALA A 260 4.42 5.16 21.20
CA ALA A 260 3.19 5.78 20.72
C ALA A 260 2.09 4.73 20.89
N GLU A 261 1.35 4.84 21.98
CA GLU A 261 0.05 4.21 22.15
C GLU A 261 -0.73 4.32 20.82
N ARG A 262 -0.97 3.19 20.15
CA ARG A 262 -1.94 3.13 19.06
C ARG A 262 -3.06 2.18 19.45
N PRO A 263 -4.32 2.57 19.21
CA PRO A 263 -5.44 2.02 19.95
C PRO A 263 -5.67 0.58 19.53
N LEU A 264 -5.74 -0.29 20.52
CA LEU A 264 -6.36 -1.60 20.43
C LEU A 264 -7.88 -1.40 20.21
N LEU A 265 -8.30 -0.97 19.03
CA LEU A 265 -9.73 -0.88 18.72
C LEU A 265 -10.24 -2.27 18.32
N VAL A 266 -10.74 -2.96 19.35
CA VAL A 266 -11.98 -3.74 19.44
C VAL A 266 -12.63 -4.16 18.12
N CYS A 267 -12.94 -5.47 18.02
CA CYS A 267 -13.88 -6.12 17.11
C CYS A 267 -14.80 -5.18 16.32
N LEU A 268 -14.39 -4.83 15.10
CA LEU A 268 -15.30 -4.32 14.08
C LEU A 268 -15.53 -5.46 13.08
N SER A 269 -16.76 -5.95 12.98
CA SER A 269 -17.14 -6.86 11.89
C SER A 269 -17.38 -6.06 10.61
N GLY A 270 -16.70 -6.41 9.52
CA GLY A 270 -16.99 -5.89 8.18
C GLY A 270 -15.94 -4.94 7.59
N TYR A 271 -16.33 -4.25 6.52
CA TYR A 271 -15.50 -3.41 5.63
C TYR A 271 -14.60 -2.38 6.36
N SER A 272 -14.99 -1.91 7.55
CA SER A 272 -14.19 -0.98 8.36
C SER A 272 -12.92 -1.61 8.94
N ALA A 273 -12.96 -2.88 9.35
CA ALA A 273 -11.77 -3.61 9.80
C ALA A 273 -10.79 -3.86 8.65
N PHE A 274 -11.31 -4.13 7.45
CA PHE A 274 -10.51 -4.27 6.25
C PHE A 274 -9.73 -2.97 5.92
N LEU A 275 -10.40 -1.81 5.98
CA LEU A 275 -9.74 -0.52 5.73
C LEU A 275 -8.63 -0.25 6.76
N ALA A 276 -8.94 -0.47 8.05
CA ALA A 276 -7.98 -0.30 9.13
C ALA A 276 -6.77 -1.24 9.00
N LEU A 277 -6.97 -2.48 8.54
CA LEU A 277 -5.91 -3.45 8.35
C LEU A 277 -5.02 -3.12 7.13
N GLY A 278 -5.62 -2.66 6.03
CA GLY A 278 -4.88 -2.18 4.87
C GLY A 278 -3.93 -1.03 5.20
N ASP A 279 -4.37 -0.08 6.04
CA ASP A 279 -3.53 1.04 6.48
C ASP A 279 -2.43 0.60 7.50
N ARG A 280 -2.61 -0.55 8.18
CA ARG A 280 -1.58 -1.13 9.07
C ARG A 280 -0.43 -1.81 8.30
N LEU A 281 -0.71 -2.46 7.17
CA LEU A 281 0.31 -3.12 6.35
C LEU A 281 1.39 -2.15 5.87
N THR A 282 1.00 -0.94 5.47
CA THR A 282 1.97 0.10 5.05
C THR A 282 2.73 0.68 6.23
N THR A 283 2.11 0.76 7.42
CA THR A 283 2.72 1.32 8.64
C THR A 283 4.02 0.62 9.04
N ILE A 284 4.12 -0.70 8.89
CA ILE A 284 5.30 -1.47 9.35
C ILE A 284 6.57 -1.10 8.56
N PHE A 285 6.47 -1.03 7.23
CA PHE A 285 7.60 -0.62 6.38
C PHE A 285 7.86 0.88 6.39
N ARG A 286 6.86 1.64 6.84
CA ARG A 286 6.92 3.08 6.88
C ARG A 286 7.85 3.56 7.98
N GLU A 287 7.87 2.91 9.15
CA GLU A 287 8.65 3.36 10.32
C GLU A 287 10.14 3.66 10.01
N PRO A 288 10.92 2.77 9.36
CA PRO A 288 12.33 3.06 9.06
C PRO A 288 12.52 4.23 8.08
N ALA A 289 11.68 4.31 7.05
CA ALA A 289 11.73 5.39 6.06
C ALA A 289 11.25 6.71 6.67
N GLU A 290 10.25 6.68 7.54
CA GLU A 290 9.70 7.83 8.23
C GLU A 290 10.69 8.39 9.25
N HIS A 291 11.38 7.51 9.99
CA HIS A 291 12.49 7.91 10.86
C HIS A 291 13.60 8.61 10.06
N ALA A 292 14.09 7.98 9.00
CA ALA A 292 15.12 8.57 8.14
C ALA A 292 14.68 9.90 7.53
N LEU A 293 13.42 10.01 7.10
CA LEU A 293 12.84 11.23 6.57
C LEU A 293 12.75 12.33 7.63
N ARG A 294 12.24 12.02 8.82
CA ARG A 294 12.11 12.99 9.93
C ARG A 294 13.47 13.53 10.35
N ASP A 295 14.46 12.65 10.52
CA ASP A 295 15.81 13.08 10.88
C ASP A 295 16.44 13.96 9.81
N TYR A 296 16.22 13.60 8.53
CA TYR A 296 16.70 14.42 7.43
C TYR A 296 16.01 15.79 7.38
N VAL A 297 14.68 15.85 7.55
CA VAL A 297 13.92 17.11 7.56
C VAL A 297 14.34 18.00 8.74
N LYS A 298 14.66 17.43 9.91
CA LYS A 298 15.14 18.20 11.08
C LYS A 298 16.46 18.94 10.80
N ILE A 299 17.36 18.35 10.01
CA ILE A 299 18.69 18.91 9.75
C ILE A 299 18.74 19.85 8.55
N VAL A 300 17.84 19.71 7.58
CA VAL A 300 17.84 20.57 6.39
C VAL A 300 17.23 21.93 6.70
N LYS A 301 17.99 22.99 6.45
CA LYS A 301 17.56 24.38 6.59
C LYS A 301 18.02 25.18 5.38
N PHE A 302 17.11 25.96 4.81
CA PHE A 302 17.43 26.97 3.79
C PHE A 302 17.41 28.35 4.45
N ASN A 303 18.61 28.89 4.70
CA ASN A 303 18.81 30.22 5.28
C ASN A 303 19.70 31.11 4.42
N ASP A 304 20.26 30.57 3.35
CA ASP A 304 21.21 31.28 2.48
C ASP A 304 20.45 32.07 1.41
N LEU A 305 20.83 33.33 1.21
CA LEU A 305 20.28 34.19 0.16
C LEU A 305 21.02 34.02 -1.18
N ASN A 306 22.16 33.33 -1.19
CA ASN A 306 22.93 33.05 -2.40
C ASN A 306 22.26 31.96 -3.24
N LEU A 307 21.87 32.30 -4.47
CA LEU A 307 21.16 31.41 -5.38
C LEU A 307 21.91 30.12 -5.68
N TRP A 308 23.24 30.17 -5.85
CA TRP A 308 24.04 28.97 -6.13
C TRP A 308 24.04 28.01 -4.94
N ASN A 309 24.14 28.53 -3.71
CA ASN A 309 24.06 27.71 -2.50
C ASN A 309 22.67 27.07 -2.35
N ILE A 310 21.59 27.81 -2.68
CA ILE A 310 20.23 27.27 -2.73
C ILE A 310 20.12 26.13 -3.75
N LYS A 311 20.55 26.35 -5.00
CA LYS A 311 20.48 25.32 -6.06
C LYS A 311 21.26 24.05 -5.66
N LYS A 312 22.50 24.22 -5.17
CA LYS A 312 23.37 23.11 -4.76
C LYS A 312 22.80 22.32 -3.57
N SER A 313 22.30 23.02 -2.55
CA SER A 313 21.70 22.37 -1.38
C SER A 313 20.37 21.67 -1.72
N SER A 314 19.55 22.26 -2.59
CA SER A 314 18.33 21.64 -3.12
C SER A 314 18.64 20.33 -3.85
N GLN A 315 19.63 20.33 -4.74
CA GLN A 315 20.01 19.12 -5.49
C GLN A 315 20.49 17.99 -4.56
N LYS A 316 21.30 18.34 -3.54
CA LYS A 316 21.74 17.39 -2.52
C LYS A 316 20.55 16.83 -1.73
N ALA A 317 19.58 17.68 -1.39
CA ALA A 317 18.38 17.28 -0.68
C ALA A 317 17.50 16.32 -1.48
N HIS A 318 17.19 16.66 -2.73
CA HIS A 318 16.40 15.78 -3.61
C HIS A 318 17.07 14.43 -3.81
N THR A 319 18.41 14.40 -3.97
CA THR A 319 19.17 13.15 -4.10
C THR A 319 19.03 12.26 -2.85
N HIS A 320 19.05 12.87 -1.66
CA HIS A 320 18.89 12.14 -0.40
C HIS A 320 17.44 11.65 -0.21
N LEU A 321 16.46 12.52 -0.41
CA LEU A 321 15.03 12.19 -0.34
C LEU A 321 14.68 11.06 -1.32
N TYR A 322 15.22 11.10 -2.54
CA TYR A 322 15.04 10.03 -3.52
C TYR A 322 15.53 8.68 -2.98
N LYS A 323 16.66 8.63 -2.29
CA LYS A 323 17.17 7.38 -1.69
C LYS A 323 16.23 6.84 -0.62
N ILE A 324 15.67 7.72 0.23
CA ILE A 324 14.70 7.33 1.26
C ILE A 324 13.43 6.79 0.61
N VAL A 325 12.84 7.56 -0.31
CA VAL A 325 11.61 7.18 -1.03
C VAL A 325 11.80 5.90 -1.84
N ARG A 326 12.95 5.72 -2.50
CA ARG A 326 13.27 4.51 -3.26
C ARG A 326 13.35 3.29 -2.34
N LYS A 327 14.07 3.38 -1.22
CA LYS A 327 14.14 2.28 -0.24
C LYS A 327 12.75 1.91 0.29
N PHE A 328 11.92 2.90 0.59
CA PHE A 328 10.54 2.66 1.01
C PHE A 328 9.74 1.93 -0.07
N ARG A 329 9.76 2.44 -1.32
CA ARG A 329 9.08 1.83 -2.47
C ARG A 329 9.53 0.40 -2.72
N ASP A 330 10.83 0.14 -2.64
CA ASP A 330 11.38 -1.20 -2.85
C ASP A 330 10.93 -2.16 -1.73
N ALA A 331 10.77 -1.67 -0.50
CA ALA A 331 10.28 -2.48 0.63
C ALA A 331 8.78 -2.81 0.53
N VAL A 332 7.94 -1.83 0.15
CA VAL A 332 6.48 -2.04 -0.03
C VAL A 332 6.11 -2.66 -1.38
N GLY A 333 7.04 -2.66 -2.35
CA GLY A 333 6.84 -3.21 -3.68
C GLY A 333 7.03 -4.73 -3.78
N VAL A 334 7.37 -5.39 -2.67
CA VAL A 334 7.55 -6.85 -2.61
C VAL A 334 6.21 -7.56 -2.87
N PRO A 335 6.19 -8.66 -3.66
CA PRO A 335 4.97 -9.42 -3.94
C PRO A 335 4.39 -10.09 -2.68
N VAL A 336 3.06 -10.23 -2.64
CA VAL A 336 2.36 -10.90 -1.53
C VAL A 336 2.26 -12.42 -1.68
N SER A 337 2.54 -12.95 -2.87
CA SER A 337 2.38 -14.38 -3.17
C SER A 337 3.10 -15.34 -2.20
N PRO A 338 4.31 -15.04 -1.65
CA PRO A 338 4.97 -15.95 -0.73
C PRO A 338 4.21 -16.14 0.60
N TYR A 339 3.37 -15.18 0.98
CA TYR A 339 2.63 -15.25 2.25
C TYR A 339 1.39 -16.14 2.17
N PHE A 340 0.95 -16.55 0.97
CA PHE A 340 -0.19 -17.46 0.83
C PHE A 340 0.12 -18.92 1.22
N ASP A 341 1.40 -19.22 1.48
CA ASP A 341 1.90 -20.51 2.00
C ASP A 341 1.96 -20.59 3.53
N ASN A 342 1.69 -19.47 4.19
CA ASN A 342 1.64 -19.39 5.64
C ASN A 342 0.25 -19.77 6.13
N LEU A 343 0.23 -20.55 7.22
CA LEU A 343 -1.03 -20.95 7.86
C LEU A 343 -1.62 -19.73 8.58
N VAL A 344 -2.91 -19.50 8.36
CA VAL A 344 -3.67 -18.48 9.08
C VAL A 344 -4.13 -19.07 10.40
N GLU A 345 -3.89 -18.35 11.50
CA GLU A 345 -4.34 -18.80 12.83
C GLU A 345 -5.87 -18.94 12.88
N MET A 346 -6.34 -20.03 13.50
CA MET A 346 -7.75 -20.26 13.75
C MET A 346 -8.13 -19.56 15.05
N ASP A 347 -8.94 -18.50 14.96
CA ASP A 347 -9.48 -17.84 16.15
C ASP A 347 -10.31 -18.85 16.95
N PRO A 348 -10.27 -18.80 18.30
CA PRO A 348 -11.17 -19.60 19.11
C PRO A 348 -12.61 -19.27 18.71
N PRO A 349 -13.52 -20.26 18.63
CA PRO A 349 -14.89 -20.03 18.18
C PRO A 349 -15.53 -18.93 19.03
N CYS A 350 -15.79 -17.77 18.40
CA CYS A 350 -16.46 -16.66 19.04
C CYS A 350 -17.86 -17.12 19.48
N ALA A 351 -18.18 -16.93 20.77
CA ALA A 351 -19.50 -17.17 21.33
C ALA A 351 -20.48 -16.07 20.89
N ALA A 352 -20.64 -15.85 19.58
CA ALA A 352 -21.66 -14.95 19.03
C ALA A 352 -23.03 -15.65 18.99
N SER A 353 -24.00 -15.13 19.74
CA SER A 353 -25.37 -15.66 19.84
C SER A 353 -26.02 -15.85 18.48
N PRO A 354 -26.77 -16.95 18.25
CA PRO A 354 -27.39 -17.20 16.96
C PRO A 354 -28.38 -16.07 16.71
N SER A 355 -28.44 -15.58 15.48
CA SER A 355 -29.50 -14.66 15.07
C SER A 355 -30.86 -15.31 15.29
N ALA A 356 -31.81 -14.56 15.86
CA ALA A 356 -33.17 -15.04 16.06
C ALA A 356 -33.79 -15.42 14.71
N ILE A 357 -34.55 -16.53 14.68
CA ILE A 357 -35.27 -16.94 13.47
C ILE A 357 -36.27 -15.83 13.11
N PRO A 358 -36.21 -15.25 11.89
CA PRO A 358 -37.13 -14.20 11.46
C PRO A 358 -38.59 -14.58 11.73
N LEU A 359 -39.38 -13.66 12.28
CA LEU A 359 -40.83 -13.85 12.44
C LEU A 359 -41.48 -13.75 11.05
N VAL A 360 -41.88 -14.88 10.49
CA VAL A 360 -42.72 -14.94 9.29
C VAL A 360 -44.13 -15.27 9.76
N GLU A 361 -45.03 -14.29 9.69
CA GLU A 361 -46.45 -14.49 10.02
C GLU A 361 -47.10 -15.40 8.95
N GLY A 362 -47.94 -16.34 9.38
CA GLY A 362 -48.73 -17.20 8.48
C GLY A 362 -48.14 -18.58 8.16
N VAL A 363 -47.06 -19.02 8.81
CA VAL A 363 -46.50 -20.38 8.61
C VAL A 363 -47.33 -21.42 9.38
N VAL A 364 -48.05 -22.30 8.67
CA VAL A 364 -48.91 -23.36 9.26
C VAL A 364 -48.36 -24.76 8.94
N GLY A 365 -48.69 -25.76 9.76
CA GLY A 365 -48.35 -27.15 9.49
C GLY A 365 -46.86 -27.47 9.57
N HIS A 366 -46.29 -28.04 8.50
CA HIS A 366 -44.89 -28.51 8.48
C HIS A 366 -43.87 -27.38 8.71
N GLY A 367 -44.15 -26.16 8.25
CA GLY A 367 -43.28 -25.01 8.47
C GLY A 367 -43.23 -24.56 9.94
N MET A 368 -44.35 -24.65 10.66
CA MET A 368 -44.38 -24.36 12.10
C MET A 368 -43.59 -25.42 12.88
N ARG A 369 -43.71 -26.70 12.48
CA ARG A 369 -42.97 -27.80 13.10
C ARG A 369 -41.47 -27.70 12.85
N ALA A 370 -41.06 -27.36 11.63
CA ALA A 370 -39.66 -27.09 11.30
C ALA A 370 -39.11 -25.89 12.10
N ARG A 371 -39.92 -24.84 12.27
CA ARG A 371 -39.57 -23.69 13.13
C ARG A 371 -39.41 -24.10 14.59
N GLN A 372 -40.37 -24.82 15.18
CA GLN A 372 -40.29 -25.29 16.56
C GLN A 372 -39.06 -26.20 16.77
N LEU A 373 -38.73 -27.04 15.78
CA LEU A 373 -37.53 -27.87 15.83
C LEU A 373 -36.27 -27.00 15.80
N ALA A 374 -36.19 -26.01 14.92
CA ALA A 374 -35.09 -25.06 14.84
C ALA A 374 -34.96 -24.21 16.11
N GLU A 375 -36.07 -23.71 16.67
CA GLU A 375 -36.10 -22.99 17.95
C GLU A 375 -35.65 -23.89 19.11
N THR A 376 -36.04 -25.17 19.11
CA THR A 376 -35.58 -26.15 20.11
C THR A 376 -34.07 -26.42 19.99
N ILE A 377 -33.56 -26.55 18.76
CA ILE A 377 -32.13 -26.73 18.47
C ILE A 377 -31.34 -25.49 18.87
N LEU A 378 -31.84 -24.28 18.60
CA LEU A 378 -31.18 -23.04 18.98
C LEU A 378 -31.23 -22.78 20.50
N ALA A 379 -32.38 -23.02 21.14
CA ALA A 379 -32.56 -22.85 22.57
C ALA A 379 -31.73 -23.84 23.41
N LYS A 380 -31.53 -25.07 22.93
CA LYS A 380 -30.70 -26.09 23.60
C LYS A 380 -29.23 -26.04 23.17
N GLY A 381 -28.96 -25.78 21.89
CA GLY A 381 -27.63 -25.83 21.28
C GLY A 381 -26.79 -24.56 21.46
N TRP A 382 -27.38 -23.44 21.90
CA TRP A 382 -26.61 -22.23 22.18
C TRP A 382 -25.73 -22.35 23.44
N LYS A 383 -26.23 -23.05 24.48
CA LYS A 383 -25.48 -23.28 25.73
C LYS A 383 -24.63 -24.55 25.71
N PHE A 384 -24.84 -25.47 24.77
CA PHE A 384 -24.13 -26.75 24.74
C PHE A 384 -23.69 -27.16 23.31
N PRO A 385 -22.41 -27.53 23.09
CA PRO A 385 -21.81 -27.75 21.76
C PRO A 385 -22.43 -28.91 20.96
N ALA A 386 -21.96 -29.07 19.70
CA ALA A 386 -22.28 -30.16 18.77
C ALA A 386 -22.35 -31.58 19.39
N ALA A 387 -21.63 -31.81 20.49
CA ALA A 387 -21.68 -33.00 21.35
C ALA A 387 -23.09 -33.41 21.83
N THR A 388 -24.06 -32.49 21.82
CA THR A 388 -25.45 -32.76 22.21
C THR A 388 -26.27 -33.34 21.05
N VAL A 389 -25.82 -33.14 19.82
CA VAL A 389 -26.49 -33.56 18.58
C VAL A 389 -25.85 -34.82 18.01
N CYS A 390 -24.53 -34.95 18.12
CA CYS A 390 -23.76 -36.11 17.70
C CYS A 390 -22.53 -36.32 18.59
N ASP A 391 -22.06 -37.56 18.67
CA ASP A 391 -20.79 -37.85 19.35
C ASP A 391 -19.62 -37.23 18.57
N VAL A 392 -18.92 -36.29 19.22
CA VAL A 392 -17.75 -35.59 18.66
C VAL A 392 -16.44 -36.02 19.31
N SER A 393 -16.47 -37.01 20.21
CA SER A 393 -15.31 -37.45 20.99
C SER A 393 -14.10 -37.81 20.12
N ALA A 394 -14.33 -38.54 19.03
CA ALA A 394 -13.28 -38.93 18.08
C ALA A 394 -12.69 -37.73 17.32
N ALA A 395 -13.50 -36.71 17.02
CA ALA A 395 -13.02 -35.48 16.36
C ALA A 395 -12.21 -34.60 17.33
N VAL A 396 -12.61 -34.54 18.60
CA VAL A 396 -11.87 -33.84 19.67
C VAL A 396 -10.53 -34.54 19.91
N ALA A 397 -10.53 -35.87 20.02
CA ALA A 397 -9.31 -36.67 20.16
C ALA A 397 -8.33 -36.42 19.00
N LEU A 398 -8.84 -36.44 17.76
CA LEU A 398 -8.02 -36.12 16.58
C LEU A 398 -7.43 -34.71 16.65
N ALA A 399 -8.19 -33.72 17.11
CA ALA A 399 -7.70 -32.35 17.25
C ALA A 399 -6.59 -32.25 18.30
N GLU A 400 -6.75 -32.89 19.46
CA GLU A 400 -5.73 -32.97 20.52
C GLU A 400 -4.47 -33.69 20.05
N GLN A 401 -4.63 -34.84 19.38
CA GLN A 401 -3.51 -35.60 18.82
C GLN A 401 -2.77 -34.81 17.74
N THR A 402 -3.50 -34.06 16.90
CA THR A 402 -2.90 -33.19 15.88
C THR A 402 -2.10 -32.06 16.52
N LYS A 403 -2.62 -31.44 17.59
CA LYS A 403 -1.91 -30.40 18.34
C LYS A 403 -0.64 -30.94 18.99
N SER A 404 -0.73 -32.09 19.66
CA SER A 404 0.44 -32.75 20.26
C SER A 404 1.50 -33.12 19.20
N CYS A 405 1.05 -33.56 18.01
CA CYS A 405 1.95 -33.83 16.89
C CYS A 405 2.65 -32.56 16.37
N ASP A 406 1.93 -31.44 16.22
CA ASP A 406 2.51 -30.16 15.79
C ASP A 406 3.56 -29.65 16.80
N GLU A 407 3.25 -29.72 18.10
CA GLU A 407 4.18 -29.37 19.18
C GLU A 407 5.46 -30.22 19.09
N ALA A 408 5.34 -31.55 18.99
CA ALA A 408 6.49 -32.46 18.88
C ALA A 408 7.36 -32.23 17.63
N ILE A 409 6.77 -31.74 16.54
CA ILE A 409 7.50 -31.38 15.31
C ILE A 409 8.25 -30.05 15.48
N ARG A 410 7.66 -29.07 16.16
CA ARG A 410 8.24 -27.73 16.35
C ARG A 410 9.35 -27.66 17.39
N VAL A 411 9.36 -28.58 18.36
CA VAL A 411 10.42 -28.65 19.37
C VAL A 411 11.78 -28.88 18.70
N GLN A 412 12.68 -27.89 18.81
CA GLN A 412 14.09 -28.05 18.47
C GLN A 412 14.77 -28.88 19.55
N ILE A 413 15.56 -29.87 19.11
CA ILE A 413 16.30 -30.76 20.00
C ILE A 413 17.78 -30.43 19.83
N ASP A 414 18.42 -30.05 20.92
CA ASP A 414 19.87 -29.88 20.96
C ASP A 414 20.53 -31.24 21.13
N TYR A 415 21.27 -31.69 20.12
CA TYR A 415 21.90 -33.01 20.10
C TYR A 415 23.29 -32.92 20.72
N GLN A 416 23.50 -33.62 21.83
CA GLN A 416 24.75 -33.59 22.58
C GLN A 416 25.59 -34.86 22.34
N GLY A 417 26.89 -34.78 22.58
CA GLY A 417 27.81 -35.93 22.47
C GLY A 417 28.65 -35.98 21.20
N GLU A 418 29.25 -37.14 20.94
CA GLU A 418 30.00 -37.43 19.71
C GLU A 418 29.07 -37.60 18.50
N ASP A 419 29.62 -37.54 17.28
CA ASP A 419 28.82 -37.56 16.04
C ASP A 419 27.92 -38.80 15.92
N GLU A 420 28.39 -39.96 16.38
CA GLU A 420 27.59 -41.20 16.40
C GLU A 420 26.41 -41.12 17.37
N GLU A 421 26.58 -40.45 18.51
CA GLU A 421 25.52 -40.25 19.51
C GLU A 421 24.47 -39.25 19.01
N LYS A 422 24.92 -38.19 18.31
CA LYS A 422 24.04 -37.23 17.65
C LYS A 422 23.20 -37.89 16.57
N GLU A 423 23.80 -38.75 15.74
CA GLU A 423 23.08 -39.49 14.70
C GLU A 423 21.99 -40.41 15.29
N LYS A 424 22.30 -41.12 16.37
CA LYS A 424 21.33 -41.95 17.11
C LYS A 424 20.17 -41.10 17.65
N GLN A 425 20.46 -39.97 18.29
CA GLN A 425 19.43 -39.06 18.81
C GLN A 425 18.55 -38.48 17.71
N GLN A 426 19.13 -38.08 16.57
CA GLN A 426 18.38 -37.64 15.39
C GLN A 426 17.46 -38.75 14.86
N GLY A 427 17.95 -40.00 14.80
CA GLY A 427 17.17 -41.16 14.42
C GLY A 427 15.97 -41.42 15.34
N TYR A 428 16.17 -41.33 16.67
CA TYR A 428 15.10 -41.47 17.65
C TYR A 428 14.06 -40.35 17.53
N ALA A 429 14.50 -39.09 17.41
CA ALA A 429 13.61 -37.94 17.23
C ALA A 429 12.77 -38.07 15.95
N ARG A 430 13.40 -38.45 14.83
CA ARG A 430 12.71 -38.69 13.56
C ARG A 430 11.68 -39.80 13.67
N ASN A 431 12.04 -40.94 14.27
CA ASN A 431 11.11 -42.07 14.46
C ASN A 431 9.92 -41.66 15.35
N SER A 432 10.18 -40.94 16.45
CA SER A 432 9.13 -40.43 17.34
C SER A 432 8.13 -39.52 16.59
N ARG A 433 8.63 -38.54 15.83
CA ARG A 433 7.79 -37.66 15.00
C ARG A 433 7.00 -38.42 13.94
N GLN A 434 7.62 -39.40 13.27
CA GLN A 434 6.93 -40.27 12.29
C GLN A 434 5.80 -41.07 12.94
N ARG A 435 6.00 -41.60 14.17
CA ARG A 435 4.94 -42.29 14.92
C ARG A 435 3.79 -41.34 15.26
N ALA A 436 4.08 -40.12 15.71
CA ALA A 436 3.06 -39.12 15.99
C ALA A 436 2.19 -38.82 14.75
N VAL A 437 2.81 -38.65 13.58
CA VAL A 437 2.10 -38.48 12.31
C VAL A 437 1.27 -39.71 11.95
N ALA A 438 1.78 -40.92 12.17
CA ALA A 438 1.03 -42.15 11.92
C ALA A 438 -0.21 -42.27 12.82
N MET A 439 -0.13 -41.82 14.08
CA MET A 439 -1.26 -41.77 15.00
C MET A 439 -2.34 -40.80 14.51
N VAL A 440 -1.96 -39.59 14.06
CA VAL A 440 -2.89 -38.62 13.45
C VAL A 440 -3.61 -39.24 12.25
N ILE A 441 -2.90 -39.97 11.38
CA ILE A 441 -3.50 -40.66 10.23
C ILE A 441 -4.50 -41.73 10.68
N LYS A 442 -4.13 -42.54 11.68
CA LYS A 442 -5.00 -43.61 12.21
C LYS A 442 -6.30 -43.04 12.81
N GLU A 443 -6.19 -41.97 13.58
CA GLU A 443 -7.36 -41.29 14.16
C GLU A 443 -8.22 -40.60 13.10
N SER A 444 -7.60 -39.99 12.09
CA SER A 444 -8.31 -39.42 10.93
C SER A 444 -9.17 -40.49 10.23
N GLN A 445 -8.64 -41.69 10.06
CA GLN A 445 -9.38 -42.81 9.46
C GLN A 445 -10.56 -43.26 10.34
N SER A 446 -10.45 -43.16 11.67
CA SER A 446 -11.53 -43.55 12.59
C SER A 446 -12.78 -42.70 12.45
N ILE A 447 -12.63 -41.43 12.04
CA ILE A 447 -13.74 -40.51 11.74
C ILE A 447 -14.09 -40.47 10.24
N GLY A 448 -13.54 -41.39 9.45
CA GLY A 448 -13.88 -41.55 8.04
C GLY A 448 -13.03 -40.76 7.05
N LEU A 449 -12.06 -39.96 7.50
CA LEU A 449 -11.09 -39.25 6.67
C LEU A 449 -9.98 -40.22 6.24
N ASN A 450 -10.17 -40.85 5.08
CA ASN A 450 -9.29 -41.91 4.58
C ASN A 450 -8.75 -41.55 3.20
N ALA A 451 -7.43 -41.53 3.03
CA ALA A 451 -6.80 -41.18 1.75
C ALA A 451 -7.28 -42.04 0.56
N ARG A 452 -7.76 -43.27 0.77
CA ARG A 452 -8.37 -44.07 -0.30
C ARG A 452 -9.66 -43.46 -0.85
N LYS A 453 -10.49 -42.85 0.00
CA LYS A 453 -11.70 -42.13 -0.42
C LYS A 453 -11.33 -40.86 -1.19
N ALA A 454 -10.21 -40.22 -0.82
CA ALA A 454 -9.71 -39.02 -1.47
C ALA A 454 -9.23 -39.26 -2.93
N MET A 455 -9.03 -40.50 -3.37
CA MET A 455 -8.67 -40.81 -4.76
C MET A 455 -9.80 -40.48 -5.74
N ALA A 456 -11.06 -40.48 -5.28
CA ALA A 456 -12.21 -40.06 -6.07
C ALA A 456 -12.42 -38.53 -6.07
N LEU A 457 -11.67 -37.79 -5.24
CA LEU A 457 -11.82 -36.36 -5.09
C LEU A 457 -11.19 -35.61 -6.26
N ASN A 458 -11.98 -34.81 -6.97
CA ASN A 458 -11.50 -33.89 -7.98
C ASN A 458 -10.79 -32.70 -7.32
N GLN A 459 -9.46 -32.78 -7.23
CA GLN A 459 -8.65 -31.79 -6.53
C GLN A 459 -8.71 -30.40 -7.17
N GLU A 460 -8.88 -30.31 -8.49
CA GLU A 460 -8.98 -29.06 -9.23
C GLU A 460 -10.32 -28.38 -8.94
N GLU A 461 -11.41 -29.14 -9.03
CA GLU A 461 -12.76 -28.66 -8.71
C GLU A 461 -12.90 -28.23 -7.25
N LEU A 462 -12.32 -28.99 -6.31
CA LEU A 462 -12.31 -28.61 -4.90
C LEU A 462 -11.52 -27.31 -4.67
N THR A 463 -10.41 -27.11 -5.39
CA THR A 463 -9.63 -25.86 -5.30
C THR A 463 -10.43 -24.68 -5.86
N ARG A 464 -11.13 -24.88 -6.98
CA ARG A 464 -11.98 -23.86 -7.60
C ARG A 464 -13.16 -23.49 -6.71
N SER A 465 -13.92 -24.48 -6.22
CA SER A 465 -15.12 -24.26 -5.38
C SER A 465 -14.77 -23.67 -4.02
N SER A 466 -13.72 -24.13 -3.34
CA SER A 466 -13.29 -23.56 -2.05
C SER A 466 -12.77 -22.12 -2.15
N LEU A 467 -12.37 -21.68 -3.35
CA LEU A 467 -12.03 -20.29 -3.65
C LEU A 467 -13.25 -19.46 -4.03
N THR A 468 -14.14 -19.99 -4.88
CA THR A 468 -15.19 -19.20 -5.56
C THR A 468 -16.59 -19.39 -4.98
N GLU A 469 -16.89 -20.50 -4.31
CA GLU A 469 -18.27 -20.88 -3.97
C GLU A 469 -18.57 -20.81 -2.45
N VAL A 470 -17.57 -20.47 -1.63
CA VAL A 470 -17.77 -20.28 -0.18
C VAL A 470 -18.57 -18.99 0.06
N LYS A 471 -19.81 -19.14 0.51
CA LYS A 471 -20.74 -18.02 0.74
C LYS A 471 -20.28 -17.14 1.90
N ARG A 472 -20.46 -15.82 1.71
CA ARG A 472 -20.18 -14.82 2.75
C ARG A 472 -21.30 -14.68 3.77
N CYS A 473 -20.94 -14.38 5.00
CA CYS A 473 -21.78 -14.21 6.19
C CYS A 473 -22.67 -15.43 6.50
N VAL A 474 -22.21 -16.65 6.17
CA VAL A 474 -22.97 -17.89 6.43
C VAL A 474 -22.17 -18.82 7.35
N ALA A 475 -22.81 -19.29 8.41
CA ALA A 475 -22.26 -20.28 9.34
C ALA A 475 -20.84 -19.92 9.84
N LYS A 476 -19.90 -20.86 9.75
CA LYS A 476 -18.49 -20.72 10.15
C LYS A 476 -17.57 -20.58 8.93
N GLU A 477 -18.00 -19.83 7.92
CA GLU A 477 -17.22 -19.56 6.68
C GLU A 477 -15.73 -19.24 6.91
N PRO A 478 -15.30 -18.43 7.91
CA PRO A 478 -13.90 -18.05 8.03
C PRO A 478 -13.02 -19.27 8.27
N PHE A 479 -13.54 -20.28 8.98
CA PHE A 479 -12.84 -21.55 9.18
C PHE A 479 -12.70 -22.32 7.87
N VAL A 480 -13.76 -22.39 7.05
CA VAL A 480 -13.72 -23.06 5.74
C VAL A 480 -12.65 -22.42 4.85
N ARG A 481 -12.58 -21.07 4.80
CA ARG A 481 -11.56 -20.35 4.02
C ARG A 481 -10.14 -20.62 4.53
N LYS A 482 -9.93 -20.60 5.85
CA LYS A 482 -8.63 -20.91 6.49
C LYS A 482 -8.21 -22.35 6.23
N CYS A 483 -9.15 -23.30 6.27
CA CYS A 483 -8.90 -24.70 5.92
C CYS A 483 -8.56 -24.88 4.43
N ALA A 484 -9.27 -24.19 3.53
CA ALA A 484 -8.97 -24.19 2.11
C ALA A 484 -7.56 -23.60 1.82
N GLY A 485 -7.22 -22.49 2.45
CA GLY A 485 -5.88 -21.89 2.38
C GLY A 485 -4.79 -22.84 2.89
N GLY A 486 -5.02 -23.47 4.04
CA GLY A 486 -4.13 -24.48 4.62
C GLY A 486 -3.94 -25.70 3.73
N ARG A 487 -5.02 -26.20 3.11
CA ARG A 487 -4.96 -27.28 2.11
C ARG A 487 -4.09 -26.88 0.92
N ASN A 488 -4.31 -25.69 0.37
CA ASN A 488 -3.55 -25.22 -0.79
C ASN A 488 -2.05 -25.10 -0.46
N ALA A 489 -1.71 -24.61 0.74
CA ALA A 489 -0.33 -24.60 1.23
C ALA A 489 0.24 -26.02 1.38
N CYS A 490 -0.56 -26.98 1.90
CA CYS A 490 -0.15 -28.38 2.00
C CYS A 490 0.13 -29.00 0.63
N ILE A 491 -0.72 -28.77 -0.38
CA ILE A 491 -0.53 -29.28 -1.75
C ILE A 491 0.80 -28.79 -2.32
N ARG A 492 1.08 -27.49 -2.22
CA ARG A 492 2.35 -26.92 -2.72
C ARG A 492 3.56 -27.47 -1.98
N LYS A 493 3.51 -27.57 -0.64
CA LYS A 493 4.62 -28.10 0.17
C LYS A 493 4.82 -29.61 0.03
N ALA A 494 3.77 -30.40 -0.22
CA ALA A 494 3.88 -31.85 -0.33
C ALA A 494 4.67 -32.33 -1.57
N MET A 495 4.75 -31.47 -2.60
CA MET A 495 5.56 -31.70 -3.80
C MET A 495 7.06 -31.54 -3.54
N SER A 496 7.45 -30.86 -2.46
CA SER A 496 8.86 -30.66 -2.11
C SER A 496 9.46 -31.91 -1.43
N PRO A 497 10.77 -32.18 -1.59
CA PRO A 497 11.48 -33.20 -0.82
C PRO A 497 11.31 -32.97 0.69
N ASN A 498 11.18 -34.04 1.46
CA ASN A 498 11.05 -33.96 2.91
C ASN A 498 11.90 -35.07 3.54
N ASP A 499 12.81 -34.68 4.42
CA ASP A 499 13.76 -35.60 5.04
C ASP A 499 13.12 -36.42 6.16
N GLN A 500 11.99 -35.98 6.72
CA GLN A 500 11.33 -36.65 7.83
C GLN A 500 10.21 -37.59 7.39
N LEU A 501 9.50 -37.30 6.30
CA LEU A 501 8.33 -38.08 5.86
C LEU A 501 8.54 -38.67 4.47
N GLY A 502 8.26 -39.97 4.30
CA GLY A 502 8.27 -40.63 3.01
C GLY A 502 7.14 -40.17 2.08
N VAL A 503 7.32 -40.37 0.77
CA VAL A 503 6.36 -39.96 -0.28
C VAL A 503 4.95 -40.53 -0.04
N ALA A 504 4.84 -41.80 0.39
CA ALA A 504 3.56 -42.44 0.66
C ALA A 504 2.79 -41.76 1.80
N THR A 505 3.47 -41.43 2.90
CA THR A 505 2.87 -40.72 4.05
C THR A 505 2.41 -39.33 3.65
N ARG A 506 3.21 -38.59 2.87
CA ARG A 506 2.83 -37.26 2.37
C ARG A 506 1.59 -37.32 1.48
N LYS A 507 1.51 -38.27 0.55
CA LYS A 507 0.32 -38.50 -0.28
C LYS A 507 -0.91 -38.86 0.56
N HIS A 508 -0.73 -39.65 1.62
CA HIS A 508 -1.82 -40.00 2.53
C HIS A 508 -2.39 -38.76 3.24
N LEU A 509 -1.51 -37.93 3.79
CA LEU A 509 -1.90 -36.67 4.47
C LEU A 509 -2.61 -35.72 3.51
N LEU A 510 -2.15 -35.59 2.26
CA LEU A 510 -2.84 -34.79 1.24
C LEU A 510 -4.27 -35.28 0.99
N GLY A 511 -4.47 -36.59 0.92
CA GLY A 511 -5.80 -37.17 0.76
C GLY A 511 -6.72 -36.86 1.95
N VAL A 512 -6.21 -36.99 3.18
CA VAL A 512 -6.93 -36.66 4.41
C VAL A 512 -7.34 -35.17 4.44
N VAL A 513 -6.40 -34.28 4.14
CA VAL A 513 -6.65 -32.83 4.10
C VAL A 513 -7.64 -32.44 3.00
N GLY A 514 -7.58 -33.11 1.83
CA GLY A 514 -8.53 -32.91 0.75
C GLY A 514 -9.97 -33.23 1.17
N LEU A 515 -10.18 -34.41 1.75
CA LEU A 515 -11.51 -34.84 2.24
C LEU A 515 -12.03 -33.95 3.37
N TYR A 516 -11.14 -33.47 4.24
CA TYR A 516 -11.53 -32.57 5.32
C TYR A 516 -12.11 -31.25 4.77
N VAL A 517 -11.49 -30.68 3.73
CA VAL A 517 -12.00 -29.45 3.09
C VAL A 517 -13.30 -29.73 2.32
N GLU A 518 -13.39 -30.84 1.61
CA GLU A 518 -14.63 -31.26 0.93
C GLU A 518 -15.79 -31.42 1.93
N ALA A 519 -15.56 -32.06 3.07
CA ALA A 519 -16.57 -32.22 4.11
C ALA A 519 -16.94 -30.90 4.83
N SER A 520 -16.05 -29.90 4.77
CA SER A 520 -16.26 -28.58 5.38
C SER A 520 -16.94 -27.57 4.45
N SER A 521 -16.89 -27.83 3.13
CA SER A 521 -17.46 -26.98 2.07
C SER A 521 -18.90 -27.39 1.80
#